data_AF-A0A455VFY1-F1
#
_entry.id   AF-A0A455VFY1-F1
#
_cell.length_a   1.000
_cell.length_b   1.000
_cell.length_c   1.000
_cell.angle_alpha   90.00
_cell.angle_beta   90.00
_cell.angle_gamma   90.00
#
_symmetry.space_group_name_H-M   'P 1'
#
loop_
_entity.id
_entity.type
_entity.pdbx_description
1 polymer ?
#
loop_
_entity_poly.entity_id
_entity_poly.type
_entity_poly.pdbx_seq_one_letter_code
_entity_poly.pdbx_strand_id
1 'polypeptide(L)'
;MLASEGGRTSRGSMQLMMDYIELLNQLHKNNGTLDLLACECFWIAKAKDYFERRPFILSIDPLWGVRRAIRHLLSQAQNRQNEGTGSKFVGSLMQHMVGAKLDVLLGEGNIKHHHSNQNDSGSSRRGDFDYEDMVLHVTNMPTEALLSKCITNLEGGYKPLVITSSKGTVVLEALLETFGNGAYDGGVDILEFEQFLASNVIELGRFNAAGRKASLSKIIEAYNRIIETVEYDLSMKIELGDQ
;
A
#
# COMPACT_ATOMS: atom_id res chain seq x y z
N MET A 1 -5.55 6.67 -48.38
CA MET A 1 -4.29 5.90 -48.33
C MET A 1 -3.78 5.99 -46.89
N LEU A 2 -4.10 4.99 -46.05
CA LEU A 2 -3.56 4.70 -44.72
C LEU A 2 -4.25 3.40 -44.24
N ALA A 3 -4.08 2.34 -45.02
CA ALA A 3 -4.53 1.01 -44.67
C ALA A 3 -3.47 0.04 -45.18
N SER A 4 -2.47 -0.29 -44.35
CA SER A 4 -1.50 -1.34 -44.70
C SER A 4 -0.74 -2.00 -43.55
N GLU A 5 -0.70 -1.50 -42.31
CA GLU A 5 0.18 -2.11 -41.29
C GLU A 5 -0.40 -2.17 -39.86
N GLY A 6 -1.53 -2.84 -39.66
CA GLY A 6 -2.04 -3.04 -38.29
C GLY A 6 -3.17 -4.05 -38.10
N GLY A 7 -3.32 -4.99 -39.03
CA GLY A 7 -4.57 -5.73 -39.28
C GLY A 7 -5.13 -6.65 -38.20
N ARG A 8 -4.59 -6.69 -36.97
CA ARG A 8 -5.17 -7.51 -35.88
C ARG A 8 -5.43 -6.76 -34.56
N THR A 9 -4.67 -5.73 -34.23
CA THR A 9 -4.91 -4.86 -33.05
C THR A 9 -5.72 -3.59 -33.37
N SER A 10 -5.92 -3.25 -34.65
CA SER A 10 -6.55 -1.98 -35.05
C SER A 10 -8.05 -2.03 -35.35
N ARG A 11 -8.65 -3.22 -35.55
CA ARG A 11 -10.07 -3.31 -35.96
C ARG A 11 -11.02 -2.87 -34.84
N GLY A 12 -10.74 -3.25 -33.60
CA GLY A 12 -11.52 -2.81 -32.45
C GLY A 12 -11.30 -1.32 -32.11
N SER A 13 -10.07 -0.82 -32.28
CA SER A 13 -9.77 0.59 -31.98
C SER A 13 -10.31 1.56 -33.03
N MET A 14 -10.39 1.16 -34.30
CA MET A 14 -10.98 1.98 -35.35
C MET A 14 -12.50 2.13 -35.17
N GLN A 15 -13.20 1.05 -34.80
CA GLN A 15 -14.63 1.14 -34.51
C GLN A 15 -14.89 2.05 -33.30
N LEU A 16 -14.13 1.90 -32.22
CA LEU A 16 -14.23 2.78 -31.05
C LEU A 16 -13.96 4.26 -31.38
N MET A 17 -13.01 4.53 -32.29
CA MET A 17 -12.75 5.89 -32.78
C MET A 17 -13.95 6.45 -33.55
N MET A 18 -14.56 5.64 -34.43
CA MET A 18 -15.73 6.05 -35.21
C MET A 18 -16.95 6.30 -34.30
N ASP A 19 -17.20 5.41 -33.33
CA ASP A 19 -18.27 5.54 -32.34
C ASP A 19 -18.07 6.81 -31.49
N TYR A 20 -16.82 7.11 -31.13
CA TYR A 20 -16.50 8.33 -30.38
C TYR A 20 -16.70 9.60 -31.21
N ILE A 21 -16.30 9.61 -32.48
CA ILE A 21 -16.57 10.73 -33.40
C ILE A 21 -18.08 10.94 -33.56
N GLU A 22 -18.86 9.85 -33.69
CA GLU A 22 -20.31 9.94 -33.77
C GLU A 22 -20.92 10.55 -32.50
N LEU A 23 -20.46 10.11 -31.32
CA LEU A 23 -20.86 10.70 -30.03
C LEU A 23 -20.57 12.20 -29.98
N LEU A 24 -19.37 12.64 -30.38
CA LEU A 24 -19.01 14.07 -30.38
C LEU A 24 -19.91 14.87 -31.34
N ASN A 25 -20.21 14.32 -32.52
CA ASN A 25 -21.10 14.94 -33.49
C ASN A 25 -22.54 15.05 -32.96
N GLN A 26 -23.03 14.03 -32.23
CA GLN A 26 -24.35 14.06 -31.59
C GLN A 26 -24.41 15.10 -30.47
N LEU A 27 -23.38 15.16 -29.61
CA LEU A 27 -23.28 16.17 -28.55
C LEU A 27 -23.24 17.59 -29.12
N HIS A 28 -22.50 17.80 -30.21
CA HIS A 28 -22.47 19.09 -30.90
C HIS A 28 -23.85 19.50 -31.44
N LYS A 29 -24.58 18.56 -32.06
CA LYS A 29 -25.94 18.81 -32.56
C LYS A 29 -26.93 19.16 -31.45
N ASN A 30 -26.81 18.50 -30.29
CA ASN A 30 -27.76 18.66 -29.20
C ASN A 30 -27.47 19.87 -28.31
N ASN A 31 -26.19 20.20 -28.10
CA ASN A 31 -25.76 21.18 -27.10
C ASN A 31 -25.04 22.41 -27.70
N GLY A 32 -24.86 22.47 -29.03
CA GLY A 32 -24.13 23.55 -29.70
C GLY A 32 -22.62 23.32 -29.71
N THR A 33 -21.82 24.39 -29.76
CA THR A 33 -20.36 24.31 -29.91
C THR A 33 -19.73 23.44 -28.82
N LEU A 34 -19.01 22.40 -29.22
CA LEU A 34 -18.33 21.48 -28.31
C LEU A 34 -16.92 22.00 -28.00
N ASP A 35 -16.58 22.08 -26.72
CA ASP A 35 -15.21 22.38 -26.30
C ASP A 35 -14.33 21.13 -26.43
N LEU A 36 -13.53 21.08 -27.51
CA LEU A 36 -12.63 19.98 -27.79
C LEU A 36 -11.49 19.89 -26.77
N LEU A 37 -11.05 21.01 -26.19
CA LEU A 37 -10.02 21.01 -25.15
C LEU A 37 -10.55 20.35 -23.88
N ALA A 38 -11.80 20.64 -23.49
CA ALA A 38 -12.46 19.97 -22.36
C ALA A 38 -12.60 18.45 -22.61
N CYS A 39 -12.92 18.05 -23.85
CA CYS A 39 -12.98 16.63 -24.23
C CYS A 39 -11.60 15.95 -24.13
N GLU A 40 -10.54 16.61 -24.60
CA GLU A 40 -9.16 16.10 -24.47
C GLU A 40 -8.75 15.99 -22.99
N CYS A 41 -9.01 17.01 -22.18
CA CYS A 41 -8.77 16.98 -20.75
C CYS A 41 -9.52 15.84 -20.05
N PHE A 42 -10.78 15.58 -20.44
CA PHE A 42 -11.55 14.45 -19.92
C PHE A 42 -10.87 13.11 -20.22
N TRP A 43 -10.40 12.88 -21.45
CA TRP A 43 -9.73 11.62 -21.79
C TRP A 43 -8.34 11.50 -21.18
N ILE A 44 -7.59 12.58 -21.06
CA ILE A 44 -6.33 12.60 -20.30
C ILE A 44 -6.61 12.18 -18.85
N ALA A 45 -7.68 12.72 -18.24
CA ALA A 45 -8.08 12.34 -16.89
C ALA A 45 -8.48 10.87 -16.81
N LYS A 46 -9.22 10.33 -17.79
CA LYS A 46 -9.59 8.90 -17.84
C LYS A 46 -8.39 7.98 -18.07
N ALA A 47 -7.42 8.39 -18.88
CA ALA A 47 -6.18 7.64 -19.06
C ALA A 47 -5.36 7.63 -17.76
N LYS A 48 -5.22 8.78 -17.09
CA LYS A 48 -4.58 8.86 -15.77
C LYS A 48 -5.29 7.95 -14.78
N ASP A 49 -6.61 8.07 -14.64
CA ASP A 49 -7.44 7.21 -13.78
C ASP A 49 -7.24 5.71 -14.11
N TYR A 50 -7.16 5.33 -15.39
CA TYR A 50 -6.88 3.95 -15.79
C TYR A 50 -5.48 3.45 -15.37
N PHE A 51 -4.44 4.27 -15.53
CA PHE A 51 -3.07 3.90 -15.16
C PHE A 51 -2.83 3.97 -13.65
N GLU A 52 -3.45 4.94 -12.97
CA GLU A 52 -3.48 5.08 -11.52
C GLU A 52 -4.17 3.87 -10.89
N ARG A 53 -5.14 3.25 -11.56
CA ARG A 53 -5.84 2.02 -11.12
C ARG A 53 -5.05 0.72 -11.25
N ARG A 54 -3.82 0.71 -11.80
CA ARG A 54 -3.07 -0.54 -11.93
C ARG A 54 -2.60 -1.05 -10.56
N PRO A 55 -2.83 -2.33 -10.23
CA PRO A 55 -2.32 -2.92 -8.99
C PRO A 55 -0.79 -2.87 -8.97
N PHE A 56 -0.22 -2.95 -7.77
CA PHE A 56 1.20 -3.22 -7.61
C PHE A 56 1.51 -4.65 -8.07
N ILE A 57 2.72 -4.89 -8.56
CA ILE A 57 3.15 -6.21 -9.02
C ILE A 57 4.20 -6.76 -8.07
N LEU A 58 3.89 -7.87 -7.41
CA LEU A 58 4.89 -8.61 -6.65
C LEU A 58 5.68 -9.53 -7.58
N SER A 59 6.87 -9.08 -7.98
CA SER A 59 7.80 -9.89 -8.77
C SER A 59 8.39 -11.03 -7.95
N ILE A 60 8.18 -12.27 -8.40
CA ILE A 60 8.75 -13.48 -7.77
C ILE A 60 9.93 -13.96 -8.62
N ASP A 61 11.05 -13.25 -8.50
CA ASP A 61 12.34 -13.67 -9.08
C ASP A 61 12.97 -14.77 -8.19
N PRO A 62 13.28 -15.97 -8.73
CA PRO A 62 13.93 -17.04 -7.98
C PRO A 62 15.28 -16.64 -7.33
N LEU A 63 15.96 -15.63 -7.87
CA LEU A 63 17.23 -15.13 -7.37
C LEU A 63 17.04 -14.16 -6.20
N TRP A 64 15.82 -13.67 -5.95
CA TRP A 64 15.56 -12.71 -4.89
C TRP A 64 15.22 -13.39 -3.56
N GLY A 65 15.81 -12.87 -2.49
CA GLY A 65 15.31 -13.11 -1.15
C GLY A 65 13.96 -12.42 -0.92
N VAL A 66 13.16 -12.93 0.01
CA VAL A 66 11.81 -12.38 0.32
C VAL A 66 11.87 -10.88 0.65
N ARG A 67 12.86 -10.46 1.45
CA ARG A 67 13.08 -9.06 1.79
C ARG A 67 13.24 -8.16 0.54
N ARG A 68 13.96 -8.64 -0.48
CA ARG A 68 14.16 -7.91 -1.74
C ARG A 68 12.85 -7.78 -2.52
N ALA A 69 12.03 -8.82 -2.56
CA ALA A 69 10.71 -8.77 -3.20
C ALA A 69 9.78 -7.76 -2.51
N ILE A 70 9.75 -7.73 -1.18
CA ILE A 70 9.00 -6.73 -0.40
C ILE A 70 9.53 -5.31 -0.66
N ARG A 71 10.86 -5.13 -0.69
CA ARG A 71 11.47 -3.83 -1.03
C ARG A 71 11.10 -3.35 -2.43
N HIS A 72 11.06 -4.26 -3.40
CA HIS A 72 10.64 -3.94 -4.75
C HIS A 72 9.19 -3.45 -4.77
N LEU A 73 8.31 -4.09 -4.00
CA LEU A 73 6.93 -3.64 -3.84
C LEU A 73 6.84 -2.24 -3.22
N LEU A 74 7.59 -1.97 -2.14
CA LEU A 74 7.68 -0.62 -1.55
C LEU A 74 8.19 0.43 -2.54
N SER A 75 9.14 0.07 -3.41
CA SER A 75 9.65 0.99 -4.43
C SER A 75 8.59 1.40 -5.45
N GLN A 76 7.65 0.49 -5.79
CA GLN A 76 6.51 0.82 -6.65
C GLN A 76 5.56 1.80 -5.95
N ALA A 77 5.24 1.57 -4.67
CA ALA A 77 4.44 2.50 -3.89
C ALA A 77 5.12 3.87 -3.74
N GLN A 78 6.44 3.90 -3.56
CA GLN A 78 7.20 5.15 -3.49
C GLN A 78 7.20 5.92 -4.82
N ASN A 79 7.39 5.22 -5.94
CA ASN A 79 7.34 5.86 -7.26
C ASN A 79 5.96 6.47 -7.51
N ARG A 80 4.90 5.70 -7.25
CA ARG A 80 3.52 6.18 -7.38
C ARG A 80 3.23 7.36 -6.46
N GLN A 81 3.75 7.36 -5.24
CA GLN A 81 3.64 8.48 -4.30
C GLN A 81 4.38 9.74 -4.78
N ASN A 82 5.50 9.59 -5.49
CA ASN A 82 6.23 10.74 -6.05
C ASN A 82 5.53 11.34 -7.28
N GLU A 83 4.80 10.51 -8.02
CA GLU A 83 4.05 10.92 -9.22
C GLU A 83 2.68 11.51 -8.89
N GLY A 84 2.05 11.07 -7.80
CA GLY A 84 0.74 11.53 -7.34
C GLY A 84 0.82 12.66 -6.31
N THR A 85 -0.05 13.66 -6.43
CA THR A 85 -0.20 14.71 -5.41
C THR A 85 -1.10 14.24 -4.26
N GLY A 86 -0.51 13.91 -3.11
CA GLY A 86 -1.23 13.85 -1.83
C GLY A 86 -1.59 12.47 -1.28
N SER A 87 -1.36 11.38 -2.01
CA SER A 87 -1.67 10.02 -1.54
C SER A 87 -0.50 9.38 -0.80
N LYS A 88 -0.72 8.86 0.41
CA LYS A 88 0.28 8.13 1.22
C LYS A 88 0.33 6.64 0.84
N PHE A 89 0.73 6.33 -0.39
CA PHE A 89 0.79 4.94 -0.88
C PHE A 89 1.73 4.07 -0.04
N VAL A 90 2.91 4.59 0.34
CA VAL A 90 3.89 3.80 1.11
C VAL A 90 3.37 3.46 2.49
N GLY A 91 2.82 4.45 3.21
CA GLY A 91 2.26 4.23 4.55
C GLY A 91 1.08 3.26 4.53
N SER A 92 0.16 3.43 3.58
CA SER A 92 -1.02 2.56 3.42
C SER A 92 -0.61 1.13 3.11
N LEU A 93 0.30 0.93 2.15
CA LEU A 93 0.84 -0.38 1.81
C LEU A 93 1.48 -1.04 3.04
N MET A 94 2.30 -0.30 3.80
CA MET A 94 2.93 -0.84 5.00
C MET A 94 1.90 -1.28 6.05
N GLN A 95 0.95 -0.40 6.38
CA GLN A 95 -0.09 -0.68 7.37
C GLN A 95 -0.88 -1.93 7.00
N HIS A 96 -1.39 -2.00 5.78
CA HIS A 96 -2.23 -3.13 5.32
C HIS A 96 -1.43 -4.42 5.17
N MET A 97 -0.14 -4.37 4.81
CA MET A 97 0.71 -5.56 4.79
C MET A 97 1.00 -6.10 6.20
N VAL A 98 1.17 -5.22 7.18
CA VAL A 98 1.26 -5.62 8.60
C VAL A 98 -0.06 -6.27 9.03
N GLY A 99 -1.20 -5.65 8.74
CA GLY A 99 -2.52 -6.20 9.02
C GLY A 99 -2.73 -7.59 8.41
N ALA A 100 -2.38 -7.75 7.13
CA ALA A 100 -2.47 -9.03 6.44
C ALA A 100 -1.59 -10.12 7.07
N LYS A 101 -0.37 -9.76 7.49
CA LYS A 101 0.50 -10.68 8.23
C LYS A 101 -0.14 -11.10 9.56
N LEU A 102 -0.75 -10.16 10.29
CA LEU A 102 -1.41 -10.44 11.55
C LEU A 102 -2.63 -11.36 11.36
N ASP A 103 -3.44 -11.15 10.33
CA ASP A 103 -4.57 -12.04 10.00
C ASP A 103 -4.09 -13.47 9.69
N VAL A 104 -3.00 -13.61 8.94
CA VAL A 104 -2.43 -14.94 8.65
C VAL A 104 -1.89 -15.62 9.91
N LEU A 105 -1.38 -14.86 10.88
CA LEU A 105 -0.80 -15.39 12.12
C LEU A 105 -1.87 -15.70 13.18
N LEU A 106 -2.78 -14.77 13.42
CA LEU A 106 -3.76 -14.80 14.52
C LEU A 106 -5.09 -15.41 14.07
N GLY A 107 -5.34 -15.47 12.76
CA GLY A 107 -6.63 -15.80 12.17
C GLY A 107 -7.46 -14.56 11.87
N GLU A 108 -8.22 -14.60 10.78
CA GLU A 108 -9.07 -13.48 10.33
C GLU A 108 -10.11 -13.09 11.39
N GLY A 109 -10.32 -11.78 11.55
CA GLY A 109 -11.30 -11.21 12.47
C GLY A 109 -10.77 -10.96 13.89
N ASN A 110 -9.55 -11.37 14.22
CA ASN A 110 -8.93 -11.08 15.52
C ASN A 110 -8.28 -9.70 15.59
N ILE A 111 -8.03 -9.06 14.45
CA ILE A 111 -7.52 -7.70 14.34
C ILE A 111 -8.50 -6.85 13.53
N LYS A 112 -8.65 -5.60 13.96
CA LYS A 112 -9.49 -4.63 13.24
C LYS A 112 -8.66 -3.87 12.23
N HIS A 113 -9.09 -3.90 10.97
CA HIS A 113 -8.51 -3.11 9.88
C HIS A 113 -9.22 -1.78 9.73
N HIS A 114 -8.45 -0.74 9.41
CA HIS A 114 -8.92 0.63 9.29
C HIS A 114 -8.44 1.22 7.97
N HIS A 115 -9.22 2.14 7.41
CA HIS A 115 -8.79 2.93 6.25
C HIS A 115 -7.56 3.77 6.65
N SER A 116 -6.53 3.76 5.79
CA SER A 116 -5.25 4.46 5.99
C SER A 116 -5.33 5.98 6.18
N ASN A 117 -6.42 6.62 5.72
CA ASN A 117 -6.64 8.06 5.83
C ASN A 117 -7.61 8.44 6.96
N GLN A 118 -8.05 7.49 7.78
CA GLN A 118 -8.93 7.78 8.91
C GLN A 118 -8.13 8.52 10.01
N ASN A 119 -8.36 9.83 10.14
CA ASN A 119 -7.73 10.64 11.19
C ASN A 119 -8.16 10.16 12.59
N ASP A 120 -7.19 10.04 13.50
CA ASP A 120 -7.39 9.64 14.91
C ASP A 120 -8.19 10.65 15.75
N SER A 121 -8.67 11.75 15.15
CA SER A 121 -9.42 12.80 15.83
C SER A 121 -10.83 12.31 16.19
N GLY A 122 -10.95 11.64 17.34
CA GLY A 122 -12.21 11.18 17.94
C GLY A 122 -12.32 9.68 18.17
N SER A 123 -11.30 8.89 17.81
CA SER A 123 -11.28 7.44 17.99
C SER A 123 -10.46 7.07 19.23
N SER A 124 -10.91 6.11 20.04
CA SER A 124 -10.17 5.54 21.18
C SER A 124 -8.98 4.66 20.75
N ARG A 125 -8.43 4.93 19.55
CA ARG A 125 -7.42 4.13 18.87
C ARG A 125 -6.04 4.49 19.40
N ARG A 126 -5.35 3.51 19.96
CA ARG A 126 -4.02 3.71 20.59
C ARG A 126 -2.88 3.64 19.59
N GLY A 127 -3.06 2.88 18.51
CA GLY A 127 -2.14 2.74 17.39
C GLY A 127 -2.83 2.20 16.14
N ASP A 128 -2.07 1.78 15.16
CA ASP A 128 -2.63 1.21 13.94
C ASP A 128 -3.37 -0.10 14.20
N PHE A 129 -2.83 -0.93 15.08
CA PHE A 129 -3.44 -2.17 15.56
C PHE A 129 -3.25 -2.32 17.07
N ASP A 130 -4.23 -2.89 17.73
CA ASP A 130 -4.18 -3.23 19.16
C ASP A 130 -4.39 -4.74 19.31
N TYR A 131 -3.54 -5.43 20.06
CA TYR A 131 -3.68 -6.86 20.37
C TYR A 131 -3.17 -7.17 21.77
N GLU A 132 -4.05 -7.65 22.64
CA GLU A 132 -3.76 -7.81 24.08
C GLU A 132 -3.22 -6.50 24.69
N ASP A 133 -2.00 -6.52 25.23
CA ASP A 133 -1.31 -5.35 25.78
C ASP A 133 -0.41 -4.64 24.75
N MET A 134 -0.27 -5.17 23.53
CA MET A 134 0.57 -4.62 22.47
C MET A 134 -0.18 -3.60 21.62
N VAL A 135 0.46 -2.45 21.37
CA VAL A 135 -0.04 -1.38 20.49
C VAL A 135 0.94 -1.19 19.35
N LEU A 136 0.52 -1.53 18.14
CA LEU A 136 1.37 -1.49 16.95
C LEU A 136 1.18 -0.17 16.21
N HIS A 137 2.29 0.48 15.88
CA HIS A 137 2.33 1.67 15.03
C HIS A 137 3.13 1.36 13.78
N VAL A 138 2.56 1.62 12.61
CA VAL A 138 3.17 1.34 11.31
C VAL A 138 3.42 2.65 10.59
N THR A 139 4.69 2.97 10.35
CA THR A 139 5.05 4.21 9.64
C THR A 139 6.29 4.03 8.77
N ASN A 140 6.34 4.68 7.62
CA ASN A 140 7.58 4.71 6.83
C ASN A 140 8.68 5.54 7.52
N MET A 141 8.29 6.62 8.19
CA MET A 141 9.20 7.52 8.90
C MET A 141 8.57 7.97 10.22
N PRO A 142 9.19 7.67 11.37
CA PRO A 142 8.69 8.09 12.68
C PRO A 142 8.89 9.59 12.89
N THR A 143 8.08 10.14 13.80
CA THR A 143 8.09 11.56 14.18
C THR A 143 8.03 11.68 15.71
N GLU A 144 8.35 12.85 16.25
CA GLU A 144 8.16 13.13 17.68
C GLU A 144 6.70 12.92 18.13
N ALA A 145 5.72 13.25 17.27
CA ALA A 145 4.32 13.03 17.57
C ALA A 145 3.99 11.54 17.75
N LEU A 146 4.60 10.66 16.94
CA LEU A 146 4.46 9.22 17.12
C LEU A 146 5.13 8.76 18.43
N LEU A 147 6.32 9.27 18.74
CA LEU A 147 7.00 8.95 20.00
C LEU A 147 6.14 9.35 21.23
N SER A 148 5.55 10.54 21.22
CA SER A 148 4.64 10.99 22.28
C SER A 148 3.43 10.06 22.46
N LYS A 149 2.87 9.51 21.36
CA LYS A 149 1.81 8.49 21.44
C LYS A 149 2.32 7.20 22.07
N CYS A 150 3.52 6.74 21.71
CA CYS A 150 4.13 5.55 22.30
C CYS A 150 4.33 5.71 23.81
N ILE A 151 4.77 6.89 24.24
CA ILE A 151 4.96 7.20 25.67
C ILE A 151 3.62 7.22 26.41
N THR A 152 2.58 7.83 25.82
CA THR A 152 1.22 7.81 26.38
C THR A 152 0.72 6.37 26.56
N ASN A 153 1.02 5.49 25.61
CA ASN A 153 0.68 4.07 25.70
C ASN A 153 1.46 3.36 26.83
N LEU A 154 2.75 3.65 26.99
CA LEU A 154 3.57 3.10 28.09
C LEU A 154 3.05 3.52 29.46
N GLU A 155 2.73 4.81 29.64
CA GLU A 155 2.14 5.33 30.88
C GLU A 155 0.75 4.72 31.15
N GLY A 156 0.03 4.34 30.10
CA GLY A 156 -1.22 3.60 30.17
C GLY A 156 -1.09 2.09 30.43
N GLY A 157 0.13 1.57 30.58
CA GLY A 157 0.40 0.14 30.83
C GLY A 157 0.44 -0.75 29.58
N TYR A 158 0.52 -0.17 28.38
CA TYR A 158 0.62 -0.90 27.12
C TYR A 158 2.06 -0.98 26.61
N LYS A 159 2.32 -1.91 25.70
CA LYS A 159 3.62 -2.13 25.05
C LYS A 159 3.60 -1.65 23.59
N PRO A 160 4.20 -0.49 23.28
CA PRO A 160 4.25 0.00 21.92
C PRO A 160 5.28 -0.77 21.10
N LEU A 161 4.87 -1.19 19.90
CA LEU A 161 5.74 -1.74 18.88
C LEU A 161 5.66 -0.85 17.64
N VAL A 162 6.78 -0.26 17.24
CA VAL A 162 6.86 0.52 16.01
C VAL A 162 7.47 -0.35 14.89
N ILE A 163 6.70 -0.51 13.82
CA ILE A 163 7.15 -1.18 12.59
C ILE A 163 7.45 -0.10 11.55
N THR A 164 8.71 0.05 11.17
CA THR A 164 9.14 1.15 10.31
C THR A 164 10.21 0.78 9.30
N SER A 165 10.56 1.69 8.38
CA SER A 165 11.62 1.45 7.40
C SER A 165 12.99 1.34 8.09
N SER A 166 13.98 0.75 7.40
CA SER A 166 15.35 0.68 7.92
C SER A 166 15.97 2.04 8.27
N LYS A 167 15.52 3.13 7.64
CA LYS A 167 15.93 4.49 8.03
C LYS A 167 15.14 4.97 9.24
N GLY A 168 13.85 4.64 9.30
CA GLY A 168 12.97 4.96 10.41
C GLY A 168 13.44 4.36 11.73
N THR A 169 14.01 3.15 11.74
CA THR A 169 14.51 2.53 12.97
C THR A 169 15.59 3.39 13.62
N VAL A 170 16.58 3.83 12.82
CA VAL A 170 17.66 4.72 13.27
C VAL A 170 17.13 6.07 13.77
N VAL A 171 16.14 6.63 13.07
CA VAL A 171 15.51 7.89 13.49
C VAL A 171 14.79 7.74 14.82
N LEU A 172 14.04 6.66 15.02
CA LEU A 172 13.30 6.44 16.27
C LEU A 172 14.21 6.14 17.45
N GLU A 173 15.28 5.37 17.25
CA GLU A 173 16.32 5.13 18.27
C GLU A 173 16.91 6.47 18.75
N ALA A 174 17.31 7.34 17.83
CA ALA A 174 17.85 8.66 18.17
C ALA A 174 16.83 9.56 18.89
N LEU A 175 15.54 9.49 18.51
CA LEU A 175 14.47 10.21 19.20
C LEU A 175 14.28 9.71 20.64
N LEU A 176 14.32 8.38 20.86
CA LEU A 176 14.19 7.77 22.19
C LEU A 176 15.35 8.13 23.11
N GLU A 177 16.59 8.12 22.59
CA GLU A 177 17.78 8.52 23.35
C GLU A 177 17.69 9.99 23.81
N THR A 178 17.18 10.86 22.95
CA THR A 178 17.09 12.29 23.23
C THR A 178 15.90 12.63 24.13
N PHE A 179 14.77 11.95 23.95
CA PHE A 179 13.54 12.25 24.68
C PHE A 179 13.65 11.87 26.15
N GLY A 180 13.33 12.81 27.04
CA GLY A 180 13.36 12.57 28.49
C GLY A 180 14.73 12.09 29.00
N ASN A 181 15.81 12.36 28.27
CA ASN A 181 17.16 11.88 28.57
C ASN A 181 17.23 10.33 28.70
N GLY A 182 16.57 9.61 27.79
CA GLY A 182 16.55 8.15 27.75
C GLY A 182 15.62 7.48 28.77
N ALA A 183 14.71 8.24 29.40
CA ALA A 183 13.78 7.69 30.41
C ALA A 183 12.88 6.55 29.90
N TYR A 184 12.72 6.43 28.58
CA TYR A 184 11.91 5.41 27.91
C TYR A 184 12.76 4.44 27.07
N ASP A 185 14.08 4.43 27.27
CA ASP A 185 14.96 3.49 26.59
C ASP A 185 14.56 2.04 26.89
N GLY A 186 14.53 1.21 25.84
CA GLY A 186 14.00 -0.16 25.88
C GLY A 186 12.50 -0.30 26.16
N GLY A 187 11.76 0.81 26.28
CA GLY A 187 10.31 0.79 26.50
C GLY A 187 9.48 0.57 25.23
N VAL A 188 10.01 0.97 24.08
CA VAL A 188 9.36 0.86 22.76
C VAL A 188 10.11 -0.16 21.92
N ASP A 189 9.41 -1.21 21.48
CA ASP A 189 9.99 -2.16 20.53
C ASP A 189 10.04 -1.56 19.13
N ILE A 190 11.12 -1.82 18.40
CA ILE A 190 11.33 -1.30 17.04
C ILE A 190 11.65 -2.47 16.11
N LEU A 191 10.85 -2.65 15.06
CA LEU A 191 11.10 -3.66 14.03
C LEU A 191 11.16 -3.02 12.64
N GLU A 192 12.16 -3.45 11.86
CA GLU A 192 12.27 -3.07 10.46
C GLU A 192 11.21 -3.81 9.62
N PHE A 193 10.40 -3.05 8.88
CA PHE A 193 9.22 -3.53 8.16
C PHE A 193 9.51 -4.68 7.19
N GLU A 194 10.55 -4.56 6.36
CA GLU A 194 10.83 -5.60 5.37
C GLU A 194 11.29 -6.89 6.04
N GLN A 195 12.11 -6.80 7.10
CA GLN A 195 12.51 -7.95 7.91
C GLN A 195 11.34 -8.56 8.67
N PHE A 196 10.47 -7.74 9.26
CA PHE A 196 9.27 -8.17 9.96
C PHE A 196 8.36 -9.02 9.06
N LEU A 197 8.13 -8.59 7.82
CA LEU A 197 7.35 -9.39 6.87
C LEU A 197 8.12 -10.63 6.39
N ALA A 198 9.40 -10.49 6.09
CA ALA A 198 10.21 -11.59 5.57
C ALA A 198 10.35 -12.74 6.57
N SER A 199 10.45 -12.48 7.88
CA SER A 199 10.56 -13.51 8.90
C SER A 199 9.37 -14.46 8.88
N ASN A 200 8.14 -13.95 8.93
CA ASN A 200 6.93 -14.77 8.87
C ASN A 200 6.83 -15.58 7.58
N VAL A 201 7.18 -15.01 6.43
CA VAL A 201 7.17 -15.75 5.16
C VAL A 201 8.16 -16.92 5.18
N ILE A 202 9.34 -16.72 5.77
CA ILE A 202 10.37 -17.76 5.88
C ILE A 202 9.96 -18.84 6.88
N GLU A 203 9.46 -18.43 8.05
CA GLU A 203 9.07 -19.31 9.16
C GLU A 203 7.84 -20.14 8.81
N LEU A 204 6.73 -19.50 8.40
CA LEU A 204 5.51 -20.19 7.94
C LEU A 204 5.79 -21.02 6.69
N GLY A 205 6.74 -20.58 5.87
CA GLY A 205 7.22 -21.28 4.70
C GLY A 205 8.15 -22.46 5.00
N ARG A 206 8.44 -22.75 6.26
CA ARG A 206 9.34 -23.84 6.70
C ARG A 206 10.68 -23.82 5.95
N PHE A 207 11.23 -22.62 5.75
CA PHE A 207 12.55 -22.38 5.18
C PHE A 207 12.78 -22.94 3.76
N ASN A 208 11.75 -23.37 3.02
CA ASN A 208 11.88 -23.90 1.66
C ASN A 208 11.18 -23.01 0.63
N ALA A 209 11.59 -23.12 -0.65
CA ALA A 209 11.13 -22.21 -1.70
C ALA A 209 9.61 -22.29 -1.94
N ALA A 210 9.05 -23.50 -2.00
CA ALA A 210 7.62 -23.71 -2.21
C ALA A 210 6.79 -23.13 -1.05
N GLY A 211 7.23 -23.37 0.19
CA GLY A 211 6.58 -22.85 1.38
C GLY A 211 6.67 -21.33 1.51
N ARG A 212 7.82 -20.73 1.14
CA ARG A 212 7.94 -19.26 1.07
C ARG A 212 6.97 -18.66 0.05
N LYS A 213 6.89 -19.26 -1.16
CA LYS A 213 5.93 -18.82 -2.19
C LYS A 213 4.50 -18.92 -1.66
N ALA A 214 4.11 -20.06 -1.10
CA ALA A 214 2.77 -20.27 -0.55
C ALA A 214 2.44 -19.31 0.59
N SER A 215 3.39 -19.04 1.50
CA SER A 215 3.19 -18.13 2.63
C SER A 215 3.05 -16.68 2.17
N LEU A 216 3.87 -16.27 1.19
CA LEU A 216 3.77 -14.95 0.59
C LEU A 216 2.43 -14.77 -0.14
N SER A 217 2.00 -15.75 -0.93
CA SER A 217 0.68 -15.74 -1.58
C SER A 217 -0.45 -15.55 -0.58
N LYS A 218 -0.44 -16.28 0.55
CA LYS A 218 -1.46 -16.13 1.60
C LYS A 218 -1.52 -14.72 2.19
N ILE A 219 -0.37 -14.11 2.45
CA ILE A 219 -0.30 -12.73 2.95
C ILE A 219 -0.84 -11.76 1.90
N ILE A 220 -0.51 -11.93 0.62
CA ILE A 220 -1.01 -11.08 -0.46
C ILE A 220 -2.52 -11.24 -0.66
N GLU A 221 -3.04 -12.44 -0.55
CA GLU A 221 -4.49 -12.69 -0.59
C GLU A 221 -5.22 -12.01 0.57
N ALA A 222 -4.69 -12.12 1.80
CA ALA A 222 -5.22 -11.42 2.97
C ALA A 222 -5.15 -9.89 2.80
N TYR A 223 -4.02 -9.37 2.31
CA TYR A 223 -3.85 -7.95 1.99
C TYR A 223 -4.90 -7.47 1.00
N ASN A 224 -5.10 -8.19 -0.11
CA ASN A 224 -6.07 -7.80 -1.12
C ASN A 224 -7.51 -7.82 -0.59
N ARG A 225 -7.86 -8.78 0.27
CA ARG A 225 -9.16 -8.78 0.98
C ARG A 225 -9.32 -7.54 1.87
N ILE A 226 -8.27 -7.15 2.60
CA ILE A 226 -8.29 -5.94 3.43
C ILE A 226 -8.52 -4.71 2.55
N ILE A 227 -7.75 -4.53 1.48
CA ILE A 227 -7.91 -3.41 0.54
C ILE A 227 -9.34 -3.33 0.00
N GLU A 228 -9.90 -4.44 -0.46
CA GLU A 228 -11.28 -4.50 -0.96
C GLU A 228 -12.34 -4.14 0.09
N THR A 229 -12.02 -4.32 1.37
CA THR A 229 -12.95 -4.10 2.48
C THR A 229 -12.87 -2.68 3.04
N VAL A 230 -11.66 -2.11 3.14
CA VAL A 230 -11.43 -0.87 3.92
C VAL A 230 -10.97 0.33 3.09
N GLU A 231 -10.53 0.12 1.86
CA GLU A 231 -10.00 1.18 0.99
C GLU A 231 -10.91 1.44 -0.21
N TYR A 232 -11.00 2.71 -0.61
CA TYR A 232 -11.72 3.07 -1.85
C TYR A 232 -10.86 2.87 -3.10
N ASP A 233 -9.55 3.00 -2.96
CA ASP A 233 -8.60 2.89 -4.07
C ASP A 233 -8.07 1.46 -4.22
N LEU A 234 -8.71 0.70 -5.10
CA LEU A 234 -8.32 -0.67 -5.42
C LEU A 234 -7.00 -0.77 -6.23
N SER A 235 -6.42 0.36 -6.66
CA SER A 235 -5.08 0.37 -7.26
C SER A 235 -3.99 -0.11 -6.31
N MET A 236 -4.28 -0.09 -5.01
CA MET A 236 -3.38 -0.56 -3.97
C MET A 236 -3.31 -2.07 -3.88
N LYS A 237 -4.19 -2.82 -4.59
CA LYS A 237 -4.10 -4.28 -4.68
C LYS A 237 -2.75 -4.72 -5.23
N ILE A 238 -2.37 -5.94 -4.89
CA ILE A 238 -1.13 -6.57 -5.33
C ILE A 238 -1.47 -7.77 -6.19
N GLU A 239 -0.96 -7.80 -7.41
CA GLU A 239 -0.96 -8.98 -8.26
C GLU A 239 0.35 -9.74 -8.11
N LEU A 240 0.28 -11.06 -8.12
CA LEU A 240 1.47 -11.90 -8.19
C LEU A 240 1.97 -11.87 -9.64
N GLY A 241 3.19 -11.40 -9.87
CA GLY A 241 3.80 -11.44 -11.18
C GLY A 241 4.11 -12.87 -11.60
N ASP A 242 3.73 -13.23 -12.83
CA ASP A 242 4.13 -14.50 -13.44
C ASP A 242 5.65 -14.53 -13.68
N GLN A 243 6.21 -15.75 -13.66
CA GLN A 243 7.61 -16.02 -14.00
C GLN A 243 7.84 -16.01 -15.51
#